data_AF-R0J7W9-F1
#
_entry.id   AF-R0J7W9-F1
#
_cell.length_a   1.000
_cell.length_b   1.000
_cell.length_c   1.000
_cell.angle_alpha   90.00
_cell.angle_beta   90.00
_cell.angle_gamma   90.00
#
_symmetry.space_group_name_H-M   'P 1'
#
loop_
_entity.id
_entity.type
_entity.pdbx_description
1 polymer ?
#
loop_
_entity_poly.entity_id
_entity_poly.type
_entity_poly.pdbx_seq_one_letter_code
_entity_poly.pdbx_strand_id
1 'polypeptide(L)'
;VKVTLDPDTAHPLLVLSQNKSSVRWETERQQLPYTPERFNTSCCVLGREEFREGRHCWLVEVEGEGLKHSGWAVGVARASV
;
A
#
# COMPACT_ATOMS: atom_id res chain seq x y z
N VAL A 1 -8.89 -14.11 1.46
CA VAL A 1 -7.96 -13.92 0.32
C VAL A 1 -6.62 -13.48 0.88
N LYS A 2 -5.51 -13.89 0.27
CA LYS A 2 -4.19 -13.32 0.61
C LYS A 2 -4.01 -12.06 -0.22
N VAL A 3 -3.93 -10.90 0.43
CA VAL A 3 -3.67 -9.62 -0.23
C VAL A 3 -2.16 -9.42 -0.29
N THR A 4 -1.65 -9.05 -1.47
CA THR A 4 -0.25 -8.64 -1.65
C THR A 4 -0.20 -7.23 -2.22
N LEU A 5 0.79 -6.45 -1.80
CA LEU A 5 0.93 -5.05 -2.21
C LEU A 5 1.52 -4.95 -3.61
N ASP A 6 0.98 -4.06 -4.43
CA ASP A 6 1.44 -3.84 -5.79
C ASP A 6 2.53 -2.75 -5.85
N PRO A 7 3.80 -3.10 -6.17
CA PRO A 7 4.89 -2.13 -6.27
C PRO A 7 4.68 -1.06 -7.35
N ASP A 8 3.87 -1.35 -8.37
CA ASP A 8 3.66 -0.42 -9.48
C ASP A 8 2.69 0.72 -9.10
N THR A 9 1.88 0.49 -8.06
CA THR A 9 0.98 1.51 -7.48
C THR A 9 1.62 2.29 -6.33
N ALA A 10 2.63 1.71 -5.68
CA ALA A 10 3.18 2.22 -4.43
C ALA A 10 3.81 3.61 -4.57
N HIS A 11 3.42 4.53 -3.68
CA HIS A 11 4.06 5.84 -3.60
C HIS A 11 5.57 5.72 -3.32
N PRO A 12 6.45 6.56 -3.91
CA PRO A 12 7.90 6.41 -3.76
C PRO A 12 8.46 6.47 -2.32
N LEU A 13 7.69 7.00 -1.36
CA LEU A 13 8.04 7.00 0.07
C LEU A 13 7.67 5.69 0.80
N LEU A 14 6.99 4.76 0.13
CA LEU A 14 6.56 3.49 0.71
C LEU A 14 7.50 2.38 0.29
N VAL A 15 8.19 1.77 1.26
CA VAL A 15 9.06 0.61 1.02
C VAL A 15 8.29 -0.65 1.32
N LEU A 16 8.18 -1.53 0.32
CA LEU A 16 7.51 -2.82 0.46
C LEU A 16 8.50 -3.90 0.90
N SER A 17 8.03 -4.85 1.70
CA SER A 17 8.80 -6.07 2.00
C SER A 17 9.00 -6.92 0.75
N GLN A 18 10.01 -7.79 0.75
CA GLN A 18 10.32 -8.68 -0.38
C GLN A 18 9.13 -9.57 -0.79
N ASN A 19 8.36 -10.04 0.20
CA ASN A 19 7.17 -10.86 -0.01
C ASN A 19 5.89 -10.04 -0.27
N LYS A 20 5.99 -8.70 -0.31
CA LYS A 20 4.90 -7.76 -0.60
C LYS A 20 3.72 -7.88 0.38
N SER A 21 3.97 -8.29 1.63
CA SER A 21 2.93 -8.36 2.67
C SER A 21 2.95 -7.19 3.64
N SER A 22 4.03 -6.39 3.63
CA SER A 22 4.26 -5.33 4.60
C SER A 22 4.75 -4.07 3.89
N VAL A 23 4.44 -2.92 4.48
CA VAL A 23 4.86 -1.61 3.99
C VAL A 23 5.29 -0.74 5.15
N ARG A 24 6.35 0.03 4.93
CA ARG A 24 6.82 1.07 5.84
C ARG A 24 6.96 2.39 5.10
N TRP A 25 6.76 3.48 5.83
CA TRP A 25 6.98 4.83 5.33
C TRP A 25 8.41 5.27 5.64
N GLU A 26 9.10 5.82 4.65
CA GLU A 26 10.42 6.43 4.78
C GLU A 26 10.38 7.93 4.53
N THR A 27 11.41 8.63 5.01
CA THR A 27 11.61 10.06 4.76
C THR A 27 12.16 10.33 3.36
N GLU A 28 12.89 9.38 2.77
CA GLU A 28 13.52 9.52 1.47
C GLU A 28 12.73 8.83 0.37
N ARG A 29 12.56 9.53 -0.78
CA ARG A 29 11.90 8.96 -1.95
C ARG A 29 12.82 7.95 -2.62
N GLN A 30 12.30 6.75 -2.87
CA GLN A 30 12.98 5.75 -3.68
C GLN A 30 13.06 6.18 -5.14
N GLN A 31 14.17 5.85 -5.79
CA GLN A 31 14.33 5.99 -7.25
C GLN A 31 13.68 4.79 -7.93
N LEU A 32 12.43 4.97 -8.36
CA LEU A 32 11.61 3.93 -8.98
C LEU A 32 11.32 4.28 -10.45
N PRO A 33 11.14 3.28 -11.33
CA PRO A 33 10.70 3.53 -12.68
C PRO A 33 9.30 4.15 -12.68
N TYR A 34 9.04 4.97 -13.70
CA TYR A 34 7.72 5.52 -13.93
C TYR A 34 6.73 4.42 -14.30
N THR A 35 5.58 4.41 -13.65
CA THR A 35 4.40 3.60 -13.98
C THR A 35 3.17 4.49 -13.88
N PRO A 36 2.23 4.45 -14.85
CA PRO A 36 1.05 5.31 -14.83
C PRO A 36 0.12 5.04 -13.64
N GLU A 37 0.17 3.85 -13.05
CA GLU A 37 -0.61 3.44 -11.88
C GLU A 37 -0.04 3.96 -10.56
N ARG A 38 1.17 4.55 -10.57
CA ARG A 38 1.87 4.96 -9.34
C ARG A 38 1.20 6.17 -8.72
N PHE A 39 0.86 6.07 -7.43
CA PHE A 39 0.53 7.25 -6.67
C PHE A 39 1.76 8.14 -6.50
N ASN A 40 1.69 9.38 -7.00
CA ASN A 40 2.78 10.35 -6.84
C ASN A 40 2.47 11.47 -5.83
N THR A 41 1.19 11.65 -5.50
CA THR A 41 0.69 12.70 -4.60
C THR A 41 0.22 12.10 -3.27
N SER A 42 -0.62 11.07 -3.31
CA SER A 42 -1.13 10.38 -2.13
C SER A 42 -0.14 9.31 -1.67
N CYS A 43 0.16 9.24 -0.37
CA CYS A 43 1.05 8.22 0.18
C CYS A 43 0.30 6.88 0.35
N CYS A 44 -0.04 6.25 -0.77
CA CYS A 44 -0.85 5.04 -0.83
C CYS A 44 -0.16 3.92 -1.63
N VAL A 45 -0.65 2.71 -1.43
CA VAL A 45 -0.34 1.52 -2.22
C VAL A 45 -1.61 0.66 -2.29
N LEU A 46 -1.87 0.03 -3.44
CA LEU A 46 -3.00 -0.89 -3.60
C LEU A 46 -2.57 -2.33 -3.37
N GLY A 47 -3.55 -3.17 -3.02
CA GLY A 47 -3.44 -4.60 -3.19
C GLY A 47 -3.45 -4.98 -4.66
N ARG A 48 -2.79 -6.07 -5.01
CA ARG A 48 -2.68 -6.58 -6.39
C ARG A 48 -3.94 -7.32 -6.84
N GLU A 49 -4.71 -7.81 -5.88
CA GLU A 49 -5.90 -8.60 -6.11
C GLU A 49 -7.12 -7.70 -6.36
N GLU A 50 -7.83 -7.94 -7.46
CA GLU A 50 -9.12 -7.30 -7.75
C GLU A 50 -10.29 -8.13 -7.21
N PHE A 51 -11.29 -7.44 -6.68
CA PHE A 51 -12.53 -8.05 -6.18
C PHE A 51 -13.73 -7.53 -6.96
N ARG A 52 -14.45 -8.42 -7.66
CA ARG A 52 -15.66 -8.08 -8.44
C ARG A 52 -16.95 -8.52 -7.77
N GLU A 53 -16.89 -9.59 -6.98
CA GLU A 53 -18.03 -10.18 -6.28
C GLU A 53 -17.58 -10.96 -5.04
N GLY A 54 -18.54 -11.34 -4.20
CA GLY A 54 -18.30 -12.13 -2.98
C GLY A 54 -18.01 -11.31 -1.72
N ARG A 55 -17.61 -12.00 -0.64
CA ARG A 55 -17.19 -11.42 0.63
C ARG A 55 -15.74 -11.78 0.91
N HIS A 56 -14.91 -10.77 1.15
CA HIS A 56 -13.49 -10.91 1.36
C HIS A 56 -13.09 -10.25 2.68
N CYS A 57 -12.24 -10.93 3.45
CA CYS A 57 -11.69 -10.41 4.69
C CYS A 57 -10.16 -10.59 4.67
N TRP A 58 -9.46 -9.63 5.23
CA TRP A 58 -8.03 -9.66 5.51
C TRP A 58 -7.78 -8.99 6.86
N LEU A 59 -6.62 -9.30 7.44
CA LEU A 59 -6.16 -8.68 8.69
C LEU A 59 -4.97 -7.79 8.35
N VAL A 60 -4.88 -6.65 9.02
CA VAL A 60 -3.73 -5.76 8.96
C VAL A 60 -3.20 -5.59 10.36
N GLU A 61 -1.91 -5.88 10.52
CA GLU A 61 -1.16 -5.58 11.71
C GLU A 61 -0.47 -4.24 11.53
N VAL A 62 -0.53 -3.39 12.56
CA VAL A 62 0.07 -2.07 12.56
C VAL A 62 1.10 -2.01 13.68
N GLU A 63 2.35 -1.86 13.30
CA GLU A 63 3.51 -1.86 14.20
C GLU A 63 4.29 -0.54 14.08
N GLY A 64 4.89 -0.07 15.18
CA GLY A 64 5.75 1.12 15.20
C GLY A 64 5.74 1.89 16.53
N GLU A 65 6.87 2.54 16.87
CA GLU A 65 6.95 3.43 18.03
C GLU A 65 6.15 4.73 17.79
N GLY A 66 5.41 5.19 18.79
CA GLY A 66 4.77 6.51 18.72
C GLY A 66 3.48 6.58 17.91
N LEU A 67 2.60 5.57 18.00
CA LEU A 67 1.22 5.55 17.48
C LEU A 67 0.35 6.78 17.84
N LYS A 68 0.84 7.68 18.70
CA LYS A 68 0.19 8.94 19.05
C LYS A 68 0.20 9.98 17.92
N HIS A 69 1.12 9.90 16.95
CA HIS A 69 1.26 10.90 15.88
C HIS A 69 1.44 10.35 14.45
N SER A 70 1.44 9.02 14.28
CA SER A 70 1.53 8.38 12.96
C SER A 70 0.14 8.00 12.45
N GLY A 71 -0.34 8.70 11.42
CA GLY A 71 -1.61 8.41 10.77
C GLY A 71 -1.49 7.25 9.78
N TRP A 72 -2.42 6.31 9.84
CA TRP A 72 -2.56 5.22 8.87
C TRP A 72 -4.03 5.02 8.53
N ALA A 73 -4.29 4.52 7.33
CA ALA A 73 -5.63 4.18 6.86
C ALA A 73 -5.58 2.91 6.02
N VAL A 74 -6.61 2.10 6.12
CA VAL A 74 -6.79 0.86 5.36
C VAL A 74 -8.23 0.82 4.86
N GLY A 75 -8.44 0.29 3.67
CA GLY A 75 -9.77 0.13 3.11
C GLY A 75 -9.73 -0.47 1.72
N VAL A 76 -10.72 -0.11 0.92
CA VAL A 76 -10.86 -0.51 -0.49
C VAL A 76 -11.02 0.73 -1.36
N ALA A 77 -10.52 0.64 -2.58
CA ALA A 77 -10.71 1.66 -3.61
C ALA A 77 -11.23 1.00 -4.89
N ARG A 78 -11.84 1.79 -5.77
CA ARG A 78 -12.11 1.34 -7.14
C ARG A 78 -10.78 1.24 -7.89
N ALA A 79 -10.68 0.33 -8.85
CA ALA A 79 -9.52 0.21 -9.72
C ALA A 79 -9.23 1.50 -10.53
N SER A 80 -10.21 2.39 -10.65
CA SER A 80 -10.13 3.65 -11.40
C SER A 80 -9.80 4.87 -10.54
N VAL A 81 -9.33 4.67 -9.29
CA VAL A 81 -8.88 5.77 -8.43
C VAL A 81 -7.69 6.50 -9.03
#